data_AF-A0A2S4KUJ3-F1
#
_entry.id   AF-A0A2S4KUJ3-F1
#
_cell.length_a   1.000
_cell.length_b   1.000
_cell.length_c   1.000
_cell.angle_alpha   90.00
_cell.angle_beta   90.00
_cell.angle_gamma   90.00
#
_symmetry.space_group_name_H-M   'P 1'
#
loop_
_entity.id
_entity.type
_entity.pdbx_description
1 polymer ?
#
loop_
_entity_poly.entity_id
_entity_poly.type
_entity_poly.pdbx_seq_one_letter_code
_entity_poly.pdbx_strand_id
1 'polypeptide(L)'
;MSFAARNALRLSRAAAPRVAVAPRFFSATRIARVSDTPNKKSVVREKEVPVTVFGAGHGDKHTVQVPEDAAQVPFDSPAPPPDHDAVQPLSRRVYDAMPHTLRNMTVYGKTIIVTGGARGLGNHMARACAEAGAKAIVIFDANQDLGDEAAAELHAKSGLPVSFFRVDVRDGAAINAAVDSVVDMYGAPDALVNAAGIADSNIKAETYDPAMFRRLIDINLTGTFLVSQAVGRAMMAAGKPGSLVLVASMSGSVVNYPQEQSCYNASKAGVVQFAKSIASEWAKFGIRVNCISPGYMDTALNRVPALEAQKKIWRSLTPQDRLGAVDELNGLCVFLASDSSSFMTGANVLIDGGYSCY
;
A
#
# COMPACT_ATOMS: atom_id res chain seq x y z
N MET A 1 5.89 -54.84 47.89
CA MET A 1 6.41 -54.94 49.27
C MET A 1 6.39 -53.54 49.88
N SER A 2 5.62 -53.40 50.95
CA SER A 2 5.46 -52.21 51.80
C SER A 2 6.52 -52.18 52.92
N PHE A 3 6.56 -51.07 53.66
CA PHE A 3 7.17 -50.75 54.98
C PHE A 3 8.15 -49.56 54.87
N ALA A 4 7.80 -48.30 55.16
CA ALA A 4 7.22 -47.64 56.36
C ALA A 4 8.21 -47.41 57.52
N ALA A 5 8.49 -46.12 57.83
CA ALA A 5 8.59 -45.49 59.18
C ALA A 5 9.34 -44.14 59.06
N ARG A 6 8.66 -42.99 59.17
CA ARG A 6 8.36 -42.22 60.40
C ARG A 6 9.60 -41.64 61.10
N ASN A 7 9.73 -40.31 61.08
CA ASN A 7 9.77 -39.54 62.32
C ASN A 7 9.31 -38.09 62.11
N ALA A 8 8.47 -37.65 63.04
CA ALA A 8 7.85 -36.34 63.13
C ALA A 8 8.58 -35.51 64.21
N LEU A 9 8.69 -34.20 64.00
CA LEU A 9 8.83 -33.25 65.10
C LEU A 9 8.11 -31.94 64.75
N ARG A 10 7.26 -31.53 65.69
CA ARG A 10 6.35 -30.38 65.64
C ARG A 10 7.02 -29.13 66.24
N LEU A 11 6.66 -27.99 65.64
CA LEU A 11 6.36 -26.67 66.24
C LEU A 11 7.48 -25.85 66.93
N SER A 12 7.78 -24.70 66.32
CA SER A 12 7.73 -23.40 67.01
C SER A 12 7.46 -22.26 66.02
N ARG A 13 6.36 -21.53 66.23
CA ARG A 13 6.05 -20.24 65.60
C ARG A 13 6.99 -19.18 66.18
N ALA A 14 7.64 -18.39 65.33
CA ALA A 14 8.22 -17.09 65.71
C ALA A 14 7.99 -16.07 64.57
N ALA A 15 7.66 -14.85 64.97
CA ALA A 15 7.03 -13.81 64.16
C ALA A 15 7.94 -13.20 63.08
N ALA A 16 7.32 -12.77 61.98
CA ALA A 16 7.95 -12.01 60.90
C ALA A 16 8.28 -10.57 61.32
N PRO A 17 9.40 -9.98 60.87
CA PRO A 17 9.61 -8.55 60.98
C PRO A 17 8.84 -7.83 59.87
N ARG A 18 7.95 -6.92 60.27
CA ARG A 18 7.26 -5.97 59.39
C ARG A 18 8.28 -4.93 58.89
N VAL A 19 8.56 -4.92 57.59
CA VAL A 19 9.22 -3.80 56.93
C VAL A 19 8.15 -2.73 56.65
N ALA A 20 8.28 -1.58 57.30
CA ALA A 20 7.41 -0.44 57.08
C ALA A 20 7.72 0.19 55.72
N VAL A 21 6.78 0.07 54.78
CA VAL A 21 6.80 0.84 53.52
C VAL A 21 6.08 2.16 53.80
N ALA A 22 6.83 3.26 53.80
CA ALA A 22 6.27 4.61 53.88
C ALA A 22 5.50 4.94 52.59
N PRO A 23 4.29 5.53 52.68
CA PRO A 23 3.59 6.01 51.49
C PRO A 23 4.29 7.27 50.99
N ARG A 24 4.77 7.25 49.73
CA ARG A 24 5.14 8.49 49.04
C ARG A 24 3.84 9.24 48.72
N PHE A 25 3.59 10.31 49.47
CA PHE A 25 2.56 11.28 49.16
C PHE A 25 2.89 11.94 47.81
N PHE A 26 2.03 11.75 46.81
CA PHE A 26 2.02 12.59 45.62
C PHE A 26 1.51 13.97 46.04
N SER A 27 2.37 14.97 45.94
CA SER A 27 1.97 16.37 46.07
C SER A 27 1.09 16.75 44.88
N ALA A 28 -0.18 17.02 45.15
CA ALA A 28 -1.12 17.55 44.19
C ALA A 28 -0.85 19.04 43.97
N THR A 29 -0.06 19.38 42.95
CA THR A 29 0.08 20.77 42.50
C THR A 29 -1.04 21.09 41.51
N ARG A 30 -1.83 22.12 41.86
CA ARG A 30 -2.92 22.77 41.13
C ARG A 30 -3.00 22.48 39.62
N ILE A 31 -4.12 21.87 39.24
CA ILE A 31 -4.69 21.87 37.90
C ILE A 31 -5.04 23.32 37.53
N ALA A 32 -4.29 23.91 36.60
CA ALA A 32 -4.74 25.09 35.88
C ALA A 32 -5.82 24.64 34.88
N ARG A 33 -7.06 25.11 35.09
CA ARG A 33 -8.12 25.04 34.09
C ARG A 33 -7.69 25.82 32.86
N VAL A 34 -7.47 25.12 31.74
CA VAL A 34 -7.66 25.69 30.40
C VAL A 34 -8.97 25.11 29.91
N SER A 35 -10.02 25.90 30.03
CA SER A 35 -11.35 25.61 29.50
C SER A 35 -11.44 26.00 28.03
N ASP A 36 -11.95 25.06 27.24
CA ASP A 36 -12.69 25.20 25.98
C ASP A 36 -11.97 25.84 24.78
N THR A 37 -11.99 25.27 23.57
CA THR A 37 -13.03 24.44 22.94
C THR A 37 -12.43 23.59 21.79
N PRO A 38 -13.16 22.56 21.33
CA PRO A 38 -12.66 21.50 20.46
C PRO A 38 -12.78 21.84 18.96
N ASN A 39 -12.13 20.99 18.15
CA ASN A 39 -12.43 20.66 16.74
C ASN A 39 -11.45 21.20 15.67
N LYS A 40 -10.73 20.27 15.01
CA LYS A 40 -10.80 20.10 13.54
C LYS A 40 -10.15 18.77 13.10
N LYS A 41 -11.06 17.83 12.77
CA LYS A 41 -11.02 16.70 11.82
C LYS A 41 -9.65 16.37 11.18
N SER A 42 -9.15 15.15 11.44
CA SER A 42 -8.00 14.51 10.75
C SER A 42 -8.38 13.62 9.57
N VAL A 43 -9.55 13.86 8.96
CA VAL A 43 -10.00 13.15 7.75
C VAL A 43 -10.04 14.19 6.63
N VAL A 44 -9.17 14.02 5.64
CA VAL A 44 -9.23 14.79 4.39
C VAL A 44 -10.45 14.30 3.63
N ARG A 45 -11.36 15.21 3.30
CA ARG A 45 -12.45 14.96 2.36
C ARG A 45 -12.24 15.83 1.14
N GLU A 46 -12.15 15.23 -0.03
CA GLU A 46 -11.95 15.90 -1.30
C GLU A 46 -13.32 16.25 -1.89
N LYS A 47 -13.55 17.54 -2.17
CA LYS A 47 -14.84 18.07 -2.68
C LYS A 47 -15.07 17.83 -4.16
N GLU A 48 -13.99 17.67 -4.86
CA GLU A 48 -13.92 17.58 -6.30
C GLU A 48 -12.75 16.66 -6.57
N VAL A 49 -12.99 15.65 -7.40
CA VAL A 49 -11.91 14.81 -7.92
C VAL A 49 -11.62 15.37 -9.30
N PRO A 50 -10.57 16.18 -9.46
CA PRO A 50 -10.02 16.47 -10.77
C PRO A 50 -9.74 15.16 -11.49
N VAL A 51 -10.33 15.03 -12.68
CA VAL A 51 -10.09 13.92 -13.59
C VAL A 51 -9.42 14.47 -14.82
N THR A 52 -8.28 13.88 -15.14
CA THR A 52 -7.62 14.12 -16.43
C THR A 52 -7.69 12.83 -17.22
N VAL A 53 -8.46 12.82 -18.30
CA VAL A 53 -8.62 11.67 -19.19
C VAL A 53 -7.84 11.92 -20.47
N PHE A 54 -6.91 11.03 -20.80
CA PHE A 54 -6.22 11.04 -22.08
C PHE A 54 -6.77 9.92 -22.97
N GLY A 55 -7.45 10.31 -24.05
CA GLY A 55 -8.05 9.42 -25.06
C GLY A 55 -7.39 9.56 -26.44
N ALA A 56 -7.98 8.97 -27.48
CA ALA A 56 -7.47 9.07 -28.85
C ALA A 56 -7.54 10.51 -29.40
N GLY A 57 -6.54 11.34 -29.03
CA GLY A 57 -6.25 12.63 -29.64
C GLY A 57 -6.54 13.89 -28.81
N HIS A 58 -7.17 13.80 -27.63
CA HIS A 58 -7.43 14.95 -26.76
C HIS A 58 -7.31 14.57 -25.28
N GLY A 59 -6.72 15.46 -24.47
CA GLY A 59 -6.70 15.38 -23.01
C GLY A 59 -7.83 16.24 -22.45
N ASP A 60 -8.89 15.61 -21.94
CA ASP A 60 -10.03 16.31 -21.37
C ASP A 60 -9.89 16.35 -19.84
N LYS A 61 -9.80 17.58 -19.30
CA LYS A 61 -9.87 17.83 -17.85
C LYS A 61 -11.31 18.14 -17.47
N HIS A 62 -11.86 17.38 -16.54
CA HIS A 62 -13.17 17.65 -15.97
C HIS A 62 -13.19 17.27 -14.49
N THR A 63 -14.24 17.66 -13.78
CA THR A 63 -14.33 17.50 -12.34
C THR A 63 -15.54 16.66 -11.96
N VAL A 64 -15.32 15.64 -11.12
CA VAL A 64 -16.41 14.86 -10.51
C VAL A 64 -16.78 15.50 -9.17
N GLN A 65 -18.07 15.81 -9.01
CA GLN A 65 -18.61 16.52 -7.85
C GLN A 65 -18.74 15.60 -6.63
N VAL A 66 -18.18 16.01 -5.48
CA VAL A 66 -18.31 15.32 -4.19
C VAL A 66 -19.07 16.24 -3.22
N PRO A 67 -20.09 15.76 -2.47
CA PRO A 67 -20.91 16.62 -1.59
C PRO A 67 -20.08 17.42 -0.55
N GLU A 68 -20.36 18.72 -0.40
CA GLU A 68 -19.44 19.76 0.10
C GLU A 68 -19.22 19.86 1.64
N ASP A 69 -17.96 19.83 2.14
CA ASP A 69 -17.34 20.89 3.00
C ASP A 69 -15.78 20.78 3.26
N ALA A 70 -15.05 21.91 3.04
CA ALA A 70 -13.58 22.30 3.14
C ALA A 70 -12.46 21.45 2.42
N ALA A 71 -11.16 21.78 2.28
CA ALA A 71 -10.31 22.92 1.79
C ALA A 71 -8.83 22.41 1.59
N GLN A 72 -7.96 23.10 0.79
CA GLN A 72 -6.65 22.64 0.23
C GLN A 72 -5.40 22.71 1.15
N VAL A 73 -4.34 21.93 0.85
CA VAL A 73 -2.96 22.00 1.43
C VAL A 73 -1.90 21.76 0.34
N PRO A 74 -0.77 22.51 0.30
CA PRO A 74 0.30 22.33 -0.70
C PRO A 74 1.45 21.43 -0.20
N PHE A 75 2.12 20.71 -1.10
CA PHE A 75 3.44 20.09 -0.81
C PHE A 75 4.27 19.88 -2.07
N ASP A 76 5.43 20.55 -2.10
CA ASP A 76 6.50 20.36 -3.09
C ASP A 76 7.31 19.09 -2.80
N SER A 77 7.59 18.32 -3.85
CA SER A 77 8.73 17.40 -3.87
C SER A 77 9.26 17.27 -5.28
N PRO A 78 10.59 17.32 -5.48
CA PRO A 78 11.19 17.34 -6.80
C PRO A 78 11.00 16.01 -7.54
N ALA A 79 10.83 16.12 -8.85
CA ALA A 79 10.62 15.01 -9.77
C ALA A 79 11.85 14.08 -9.83
N PRO A 80 11.66 12.74 -9.95
CA PRO A 80 12.76 11.80 -10.13
C PRO A 80 13.40 11.93 -11.54
N PRO A 81 14.65 11.45 -11.73
CA PRO A 81 15.27 11.38 -13.05
C PRO A 81 14.59 10.31 -13.93
N PRO A 82 14.69 10.44 -15.28
CA PRO A 82 13.96 9.59 -16.22
C PRO A 82 14.50 8.15 -16.24
N ASP A 83 13.59 7.18 -16.24
CA ASP A 83 13.87 5.74 -16.29
C ASP A 83 13.28 5.13 -17.58
N HIS A 84 13.97 4.12 -18.12
CA HIS A 84 13.77 3.39 -19.40
C HIS A 84 12.61 3.91 -20.30
N ASP A 85 12.97 4.69 -21.32
CA ASP A 85 12.07 5.63 -22.01
C ASP A 85 10.95 5.06 -22.89
N ALA A 86 10.92 3.76 -23.20
CA ALA A 86 9.98 3.21 -24.18
C ALA A 86 8.95 2.27 -23.56
N VAL A 87 7.81 2.82 -23.11
CA VAL A 87 6.62 2.02 -22.77
C VAL A 87 5.93 1.63 -24.09
N GLN A 88 6.26 0.46 -24.63
CA GLN A 88 5.65 -0.05 -25.87
C GLN A 88 4.63 -1.14 -25.56
N PRO A 89 3.32 -0.89 -25.70
CA PRO A 89 2.30 -1.87 -25.40
C PRO A 89 2.34 -3.09 -26.31
N LEU A 90 2.00 -4.23 -25.73
CA LEU A 90 1.76 -5.46 -26.45
C LEU A 90 0.67 -5.25 -27.50
N SER A 91 1.06 -5.28 -28.78
CA SER A 91 0.10 -5.13 -29.88
C SER A 91 -0.80 -6.36 -30.02
N ARG A 92 -2.00 -6.16 -30.58
CA ARG A 92 -2.96 -7.25 -30.87
C ARG A 92 -2.33 -8.37 -31.70
N ARG A 93 -1.56 -8.00 -32.73
CA ARG A 93 -0.87 -8.95 -33.63
C ARG A 93 0.10 -9.85 -32.86
N VAL A 94 0.88 -9.28 -31.94
CA VAL A 94 1.83 -10.06 -31.14
C VAL A 94 1.08 -10.92 -30.14
N TYR A 95 0.07 -10.38 -29.45
CA TYR A 95 -0.78 -11.14 -28.53
C TYR A 95 -1.43 -12.36 -29.20
N ASP A 96 -2.04 -12.20 -30.37
CA ASP A 96 -2.70 -13.31 -31.09
C ASP A 96 -1.70 -14.38 -31.57
N ALA A 97 -0.44 -14.02 -31.79
CA ALA A 97 0.62 -14.94 -32.16
C ALA A 97 1.28 -15.65 -30.96
N MET A 98 1.01 -15.22 -29.72
CA MET A 98 1.61 -15.82 -28.52
C MET A 98 0.99 -17.21 -28.20
N PRO A 99 1.81 -18.18 -27.78
CA PRO A 99 1.33 -19.43 -27.18
C PRO A 99 0.37 -19.18 -26.01
N HIS A 100 -0.57 -20.10 -25.77
CA HIS A 100 -1.60 -19.98 -24.73
C HIS A 100 -1.03 -19.59 -23.36
N THR A 101 0.02 -20.29 -22.90
CA THR A 101 0.63 -20.02 -21.59
C THR A 101 1.16 -18.59 -21.46
N LEU A 102 1.77 -18.06 -22.53
CA LEU A 102 2.31 -16.69 -22.51
C LEU A 102 1.22 -15.63 -22.64
N ARG A 103 0.12 -15.91 -23.36
CA ARG A 103 -1.05 -15.00 -23.38
C ARG A 103 -1.62 -14.79 -21.98
N ASN A 104 -1.69 -15.86 -21.18
CA ASN A 104 -2.20 -15.78 -19.80
C ASN A 104 -1.30 -14.97 -18.87
N MET A 105 -0.02 -14.76 -19.23
CA MET A 105 0.93 -13.94 -18.47
C MET A 105 0.82 -12.44 -18.78
N THR A 106 -0.18 -12.03 -19.57
CA THR A 106 -0.40 -10.63 -19.95
C THR A 106 -1.67 -10.09 -19.28
N VAL A 107 -1.83 -8.77 -19.29
CA VAL A 107 -3.08 -8.11 -18.91
C VAL A 107 -3.80 -7.57 -20.14
N TYR A 108 -3.63 -8.25 -21.27
CA TYR A 108 -4.16 -7.81 -22.55
C TYR A 108 -5.68 -7.56 -22.47
N GLY A 109 -6.11 -6.36 -22.84
CA GLY A 109 -7.54 -6.00 -22.85
C GLY A 109 -8.16 -5.70 -21.48
N LYS A 110 -7.38 -5.70 -20.39
CA LYS A 110 -7.86 -5.45 -19.02
C LYS A 110 -7.80 -3.97 -18.63
N THR A 111 -8.78 -3.49 -17.87
CA THR A 111 -8.79 -2.16 -17.23
C THR A 111 -8.20 -2.26 -15.83
N ILE A 112 -7.18 -1.45 -15.54
CA ILE A 112 -6.40 -1.57 -14.29
C ILE A 112 -6.39 -0.25 -13.54
N ILE A 113 -6.83 -0.28 -12.28
CA ILE A 113 -6.69 0.84 -11.35
C ILE A 113 -5.36 0.69 -10.61
N VAL A 114 -4.59 1.77 -10.49
CA VAL A 114 -3.32 1.85 -9.77
C VAL A 114 -3.35 3.03 -8.81
N THR A 115 -3.35 2.77 -7.51
CA THR A 115 -3.22 3.84 -6.50
C THR A 115 -1.76 4.15 -6.23
N GLY A 116 -1.40 5.39 -5.92
CA GLY A 116 0.01 5.77 -5.77
C GLY A 116 0.75 5.71 -7.11
N GLY A 117 0.03 5.85 -8.22
CA GLY A 117 0.56 5.67 -9.58
C GLY A 117 1.23 6.90 -10.16
N ALA A 118 1.23 8.04 -9.46
CA ALA A 118 1.89 9.26 -9.93
C ALA A 118 3.43 9.16 -9.90
N ARG A 119 3.99 8.31 -9.03
CA ARG A 119 5.45 8.12 -8.91
C ARG A 119 5.82 6.78 -8.28
N GLY A 120 7.12 6.49 -8.24
CA GLY A 120 7.66 5.35 -7.50
C GLY A 120 7.08 4.02 -7.99
N LEU A 121 6.94 3.05 -7.06
CA LEU A 121 6.59 1.66 -7.42
C LEU A 121 5.25 1.55 -8.17
N GLY A 122 4.24 2.33 -7.76
CA GLY A 122 2.94 2.35 -8.44
C GLY A 122 3.06 2.77 -9.90
N ASN A 123 3.85 3.82 -10.18
CA ASN A 123 4.07 4.29 -11.55
C ASN A 123 4.81 3.25 -12.42
N HIS A 124 5.84 2.59 -11.89
CA HIS A 124 6.56 1.53 -12.64
C HIS A 124 5.64 0.34 -12.94
N MET A 125 4.82 -0.08 -11.97
CA MET A 125 3.84 -1.16 -12.20
C MET A 125 2.73 -0.75 -13.17
N ALA A 126 2.30 0.52 -13.17
CA ALA A 126 1.35 1.04 -14.16
C ALA A 126 1.93 0.98 -15.59
N ARG A 127 3.20 1.36 -15.77
CA ARG A 127 3.93 1.22 -17.03
C ARG A 127 4.04 -0.24 -17.47
N ALA A 128 4.36 -1.15 -16.55
CA ALA A 128 4.42 -2.58 -16.83
C ALA A 128 3.08 -3.16 -17.29
N CYS A 129 1.99 -2.72 -16.65
CA CYS A 129 0.64 -3.09 -17.06
C CYS A 129 0.28 -2.56 -18.46
N ALA A 130 0.70 -1.33 -18.79
CA ALA A 130 0.57 -0.77 -20.14
C ALA A 130 1.37 -1.57 -21.18
N GLU A 131 2.64 -1.89 -20.89
CA GLU A 131 3.49 -2.75 -21.74
C GLU A 131 2.87 -4.13 -21.96
N ALA A 132 2.24 -4.70 -20.92
CA ALA A 132 1.56 -5.99 -20.98
C ALA A 132 0.16 -5.94 -21.63
N GLY A 133 -0.20 -4.82 -22.28
CA GLY A 133 -1.36 -4.71 -23.17
C GLY A 133 -2.67 -4.33 -22.49
N ALA A 134 -2.63 -3.70 -21.32
CA ALA A 134 -3.84 -3.18 -20.66
C ALA A 134 -4.70 -2.37 -21.64
N LYS A 135 -6.03 -2.53 -21.54
CA LYS A 135 -7.00 -1.73 -22.31
C LYS A 135 -6.99 -0.27 -21.87
N ALA A 136 -6.88 -0.04 -20.57
CA ALA A 136 -6.84 1.29 -19.97
C ALA A 136 -6.12 1.23 -18.62
N ILE A 137 -5.39 2.29 -18.29
CA ILE A 137 -4.76 2.49 -16.98
C ILE A 137 -5.47 3.65 -16.28
N VAL A 138 -5.86 3.43 -15.03
CA VAL A 138 -6.47 4.45 -14.19
C VAL A 138 -5.56 4.71 -12.98
N ILE A 139 -5.03 5.93 -12.86
CA ILE A 139 -4.16 6.34 -11.77
C ILE A 139 -4.98 7.07 -10.71
N PHE A 140 -4.91 6.60 -9.46
CA PHE A 140 -5.39 7.32 -8.28
C PHE A 140 -4.19 7.83 -7.49
N ASP A 141 -4.11 9.13 -7.24
CA ASP A 141 -3.05 9.71 -6.41
C ASP A 141 -3.50 11.02 -5.76
N ALA A 142 -2.95 11.37 -4.60
CA ALA A 142 -3.34 12.59 -3.90
C ALA A 142 -2.67 13.85 -4.48
N ASN A 143 -1.57 13.68 -5.23
CA ASN A 143 -0.83 14.79 -5.84
C ASN A 143 -1.35 15.08 -7.25
N GLN A 144 -1.94 16.27 -7.44
CA GLN A 144 -2.52 16.69 -8.72
C GLN A 144 -1.46 16.75 -9.83
N ASP A 145 -0.39 17.49 -9.60
CA ASP A 145 0.56 17.85 -10.65
C ASP A 145 1.34 16.62 -11.12
N LEU A 146 1.82 15.81 -10.17
CA LEU A 146 2.51 14.56 -10.48
C LEU A 146 1.57 13.55 -11.14
N GLY A 147 0.29 13.53 -10.75
CA GLY A 147 -0.70 12.63 -11.36
C GLY A 147 -1.00 13.01 -12.80
N ASP A 148 -1.20 14.30 -13.07
CA ASP A 148 -1.39 14.83 -14.42
C ASP A 148 -0.18 14.54 -15.32
N GLU A 149 1.04 14.79 -14.81
CA GLU A 149 2.29 14.51 -15.54
C GLU A 149 2.44 13.01 -15.84
N ALA A 150 2.27 12.15 -14.84
CA ALA A 150 2.40 10.71 -14.98
C ALA A 150 1.39 10.13 -15.98
N ALA A 151 0.14 10.60 -15.95
CA ALA A 151 -0.89 10.15 -16.87
C ALA A 151 -0.62 10.62 -18.31
N ALA A 152 -0.22 11.89 -18.48
CA ALA A 152 0.14 12.45 -19.77
C ALA A 152 1.33 11.70 -20.40
N GLU A 153 2.38 11.48 -19.62
CA GLU A 153 3.59 10.79 -20.06
C GLU A 153 3.29 9.33 -20.43
N LEU A 154 2.54 8.61 -19.58
CA LEU A 154 2.18 7.22 -19.86
C LEU A 154 1.31 7.10 -21.11
N HIS A 155 0.34 8.01 -21.29
CA HIS A 155 -0.46 8.06 -22.51
C HIS A 155 0.41 8.35 -23.74
N ALA A 156 1.29 9.34 -23.68
CA ALA A 156 2.15 9.72 -24.80
C ALA A 156 3.09 8.58 -25.21
N LYS A 157 3.63 7.83 -24.25
CA LYS A 157 4.54 6.70 -24.53
C LYS A 157 3.79 5.46 -25.03
N SER A 158 2.64 5.15 -24.45
CA SER A 158 1.91 3.91 -24.73
C SER A 158 0.86 4.02 -25.85
N GLY A 159 0.26 5.19 -26.04
CA GLY A 159 -0.93 5.38 -26.87
C GLY A 159 -2.21 4.75 -26.29
N LEU A 160 -2.16 4.20 -25.07
CA LEU A 160 -3.33 3.63 -24.40
C LEU A 160 -4.14 4.72 -23.71
N PRO A 161 -5.47 4.52 -23.52
CA PRO A 161 -6.24 5.37 -22.61
C PRO A 161 -5.64 5.37 -21.20
N VAL A 162 -5.32 6.56 -20.69
CA VAL A 162 -4.86 6.75 -19.31
C VAL A 162 -5.71 7.83 -18.67
N SER A 163 -6.30 7.52 -17.52
CA SER A 163 -7.05 8.48 -16.71
C SER A 163 -6.38 8.69 -15.37
N PHE A 164 -6.29 9.92 -14.91
CA PHE A 164 -5.87 10.27 -13.57
C PHE A 164 -7.05 10.82 -12.78
N PHE A 165 -7.18 10.38 -11.53
CA PHE A 165 -8.10 10.91 -10.54
C PHE A 165 -7.30 11.35 -9.32
N ARG A 166 -7.45 12.62 -8.92
CA ARG A 166 -6.89 13.09 -7.67
C ARG A 166 -7.68 12.52 -6.48
N VAL A 167 -7.14 11.50 -5.84
CA VAL A 167 -7.78 10.75 -4.76
C VAL A 167 -6.83 10.59 -3.57
N ASP A 168 -7.22 11.12 -2.41
CA ASP A 168 -6.66 10.74 -1.12
C ASP A 168 -7.28 9.40 -0.67
N VAL A 169 -6.44 8.39 -0.46
CA VAL A 169 -6.92 7.05 -0.08
C VAL A 169 -7.61 7.00 1.29
N ARG A 170 -7.54 8.07 2.09
CA ARG A 170 -8.28 8.19 3.35
C ARG A 170 -9.72 8.65 3.15
N ASP A 171 -10.05 9.19 1.98
CA ASP A 171 -11.40 9.68 1.68
C ASP A 171 -12.23 8.62 0.96
N GLY A 172 -13.01 7.86 1.74
CA GLY A 172 -13.93 6.87 1.19
C GLY A 172 -14.96 7.44 0.21
N ALA A 173 -15.38 8.71 0.35
CA ALA A 173 -16.36 9.30 -0.55
C ALA A 173 -15.74 9.61 -1.92
N ALA A 174 -14.56 10.24 -1.94
CA ALA A 174 -13.80 10.48 -3.16
C ALA A 174 -13.42 9.17 -3.88
N ILE A 175 -13.00 8.15 -3.13
CA ILE A 175 -12.72 6.82 -3.68
C ILE A 175 -13.96 6.25 -4.38
N ASN A 176 -15.12 6.28 -3.73
CA ASN A 176 -16.35 5.73 -4.32
C ASN A 176 -16.74 6.48 -5.60
N ALA A 177 -16.73 7.82 -5.56
CA ALA A 177 -17.05 8.63 -6.73
C ALA A 177 -16.07 8.40 -7.90
N ALA A 178 -14.78 8.24 -7.62
CA ALA A 178 -13.78 7.93 -8.62
C ALA A 178 -13.99 6.51 -9.21
N VAL A 179 -14.28 5.50 -8.38
CA VAL A 179 -14.57 4.14 -8.86
C VAL A 179 -15.84 4.10 -9.69
N ASP A 180 -16.91 4.79 -9.28
CA ASP A 180 -18.16 4.88 -10.06
C ASP A 180 -17.89 5.51 -11.45
N SER A 181 -17.09 6.59 -11.49
CA SER A 181 -16.67 7.24 -12.74
C SER A 181 -15.85 6.29 -13.63
N VAL A 182 -14.99 5.46 -13.04
CA VAL A 182 -14.25 4.42 -13.79
C VAL A 182 -15.19 3.38 -14.37
N VAL A 183 -16.20 2.96 -13.61
CA VAL A 183 -17.22 2.01 -14.07
C VAL A 183 -18.00 2.60 -15.24
N ASP A 184 -18.38 3.87 -15.18
CA ASP A 184 -19.09 4.54 -16.26
C ASP A 184 -18.25 4.66 -17.54
N MET A 185 -16.95 4.95 -17.41
CA MET A 185 -16.06 5.11 -18.56
C MET A 185 -15.60 3.79 -19.19
N TYR A 186 -15.29 2.78 -18.37
CA TYR A 186 -14.56 1.58 -18.81
C TYR A 186 -15.26 0.27 -18.48
N GLY A 187 -16.34 0.31 -17.69
CA GLY A 187 -16.93 -0.84 -17.01
C GLY A 187 -16.19 -1.18 -15.72
N ALA A 188 -16.66 -2.21 -15.00
CA ALA A 188 -15.99 -2.68 -13.79
C ALA A 188 -14.52 -3.04 -14.09
N PRO A 189 -13.56 -2.58 -13.26
CA PRO A 189 -12.14 -2.84 -13.49
C PRO A 189 -11.84 -4.34 -13.41
N ASP A 190 -10.78 -4.77 -14.09
CA ASP A 190 -10.30 -6.15 -14.09
C ASP A 190 -9.29 -6.40 -12.97
N ALA A 191 -8.49 -5.37 -12.65
CA ALA A 191 -7.50 -5.45 -11.59
C ALA A 191 -7.31 -4.13 -10.83
N LEU A 192 -6.87 -4.25 -9.59
CA LEU A 192 -6.38 -3.14 -8.75
C LEU A 192 -4.93 -3.42 -8.35
N VAL A 193 -4.05 -2.47 -8.57
CA VAL A 193 -2.71 -2.40 -7.97
C VAL A 193 -2.73 -1.33 -6.89
N ASN A 194 -2.85 -1.75 -5.64
CA ASN A 194 -2.95 -0.85 -4.50
C ASN A 194 -1.56 -0.54 -3.93
N ALA A 195 -0.90 0.47 -4.50
CA ALA A 195 0.47 0.88 -4.16
C ALA A 195 0.58 2.17 -3.32
N ALA A 196 -0.54 2.82 -2.98
CA ALA A 196 -0.51 4.03 -2.16
C ALA A 196 0.00 3.71 -0.76
N GLY A 197 0.93 4.53 -0.26
CA GLY A 197 1.49 4.34 1.07
C GLY A 197 2.58 5.35 1.41
N ILE A 198 2.86 5.46 2.70
CA ILE A 198 3.96 6.24 3.26
C ILE A 198 4.81 5.38 4.20
N ALA A 199 6.04 5.80 4.44
CA ALA A 199 6.92 5.19 5.42
C ALA A 199 7.52 6.28 6.30
N ASP A 200 7.27 6.17 7.61
CA ASP A 200 8.03 6.89 8.62
C ASP A 200 9.17 5.97 9.09
N SER A 201 10.39 6.50 9.14
CA SER A 201 11.62 5.75 9.41
C SER A 201 12.53 6.55 10.33
N ASN A 202 13.36 5.84 11.10
CA ASN A 202 14.25 6.41 12.13
C ASN A 202 13.48 7.15 13.24
N ILE A 203 12.30 6.64 13.61
CA ILE A 203 11.48 7.18 14.71
C ILE A 203 11.29 6.09 15.76
N LYS A 204 11.86 6.32 16.94
CA LYS A 204 11.78 5.39 18.07
C LYS A 204 10.36 5.27 18.60
N ALA A 205 10.00 4.07 19.05
CA ALA A 205 8.64 3.77 19.47
C ALA A 205 8.21 4.58 20.71
N GLU A 206 9.11 4.80 21.66
CA GLU A 206 8.85 5.53 22.91
C GLU A 206 8.68 7.04 22.73
N THR A 207 9.08 7.59 21.58
CA THR A 207 8.94 9.02 21.24
C THR A 207 8.07 9.27 20.01
N TYR A 208 7.44 8.24 19.45
CA TYR A 208 6.65 8.36 18.23
C TYR A 208 5.40 9.20 18.49
N ASP A 209 5.17 10.25 17.68
CA ASP A 209 3.96 11.07 17.78
C ASP A 209 2.70 10.24 17.45
N PRO A 210 1.73 10.11 18.39
CA PRO A 210 0.48 9.41 18.15
C PRO A 210 -0.32 9.93 16.95
N ALA A 211 -0.20 11.21 16.57
CA ALA A 211 -0.88 11.75 15.39
C ALA A 211 -0.25 11.22 14.09
N MET A 212 1.09 11.20 14.01
CA MET A 212 1.81 10.58 12.88
C MET A 212 1.48 9.08 12.78
N PHE A 213 1.42 8.38 13.92
CA PHE A 213 1.09 6.95 13.96
C PHE A 213 -0.29 6.70 13.33
N ARG A 214 -1.31 7.46 13.76
CA ARG A 214 -2.67 7.34 13.21
C ARG A 214 -2.70 7.66 11.73
N ARG A 215 -2.02 8.72 11.28
CA ARG A 215 -1.94 9.08 9.86
C ARG A 215 -1.33 7.96 9.02
N LEU A 216 -0.24 7.34 9.49
CA LEU A 216 0.41 6.25 8.77
C LEU A 216 -0.53 5.05 8.64
N ILE A 217 -1.17 4.63 9.73
CA ILE A 217 -2.16 3.54 9.70
C ILE A 217 -3.33 3.87 8.77
N ASP A 218 -3.82 5.12 8.83
CA ASP A 218 -4.95 5.55 8.02
C ASP A 218 -4.64 5.53 6.52
N ILE A 219 -3.42 5.89 6.11
CA ILE A 219 -3.00 5.81 4.70
C ILE A 219 -2.72 4.35 4.30
N ASN A 220 -1.87 3.65 5.06
CA ASN A 220 -1.33 2.36 4.64
C ASN A 220 -2.28 1.19 4.83
N LEU A 221 -3.18 1.24 5.81
CA LEU A 221 -4.08 0.14 6.14
C LEU A 221 -5.54 0.50 5.89
N THR A 222 -6.04 1.60 6.51
CA THR A 222 -7.42 2.03 6.27
C THR A 222 -7.63 2.38 4.81
N GLY A 223 -6.71 3.12 4.19
CA GLY A 223 -6.80 3.47 2.77
C GLY A 223 -6.74 2.25 1.85
N THR A 224 -5.88 1.28 2.15
CA THR A 224 -5.89 -0.01 1.44
C THR A 224 -7.25 -0.70 1.54
N PHE A 225 -7.84 -0.74 2.73
CA PHE A 225 -9.19 -1.28 2.92
C PHE A 225 -10.24 -0.54 2.10
N LEU A 226 -10.29 0.80 2.15
CA LEU A 226 -11.32 1.60 1.49
C LEU A 226 -11.29 1.43 -0.03
N VAL A 227 -10.10 1.49 -0.65
CA VAL A 227 -9.94 1.28 -2.10
C VAL A 227 -10.31 -0.14 -2.49
N SER A 228 -9.79 -1.14 -1.76
CA SER A 228 -10.12 -2.55 -2.03
C SER A 228 -11.63 -2.81 -1.93
N GLN A 229 -12.28 -2.21 -0.94
CA GLN A 229 -13.73 -2.33 -0.73
C GLN A 229 -14.52 -1.71 -1.90
N ALA A 230 -14.17 -0.51 -2.35
CA ALA A 230 -14.84 0.15 -3.45
C ALA A 230 -14.69 -0.63 -4.77
N VAL A 231 -13.46 -1.02 -5.11
CA VAL A 231 -13.19 -1.80 -6.33
C VAL A 231 -13.83 -3.19 -6.26
N GLY A 232 -13.73 -3.87 -5.12
CA GLY A 232 -14.34 -5.18 -4.91
C GLY A 232 -15.86 -5.14 -5.06
N ARG A 233 -16.53 -4.11 -4.51
CA ARG A 233 -17.97 -3.90 -4.71
C ARG A 233 -18.33 -3.70 -6.18
N ALA A 234 -17.56 -2.89 -6.92
CA ALA A 234 -17.79 -2.66 -8.34
C ALA A 234 -17.67 -3.97 -9.16
N MET A 235 -16.65 -4.79 -8.89
CA MET A 235 -16.49 -6.12 -9.51
C MET A 235 -17.67 -7.04 -9.18
N MET A 236 -18.06 -7.13 -7.91
CA MET A 236 -19.18 -7.97 -7.46
C MET A 236 -20.52 -7.53 -8.06
N ALA A 237 -20.80 -6.23 -8.09
CA ALA A 237 -22.03 -5.68 -8.66
C ALA A 237 -22.15 -6.00 -10.16
N ALA A 238 -21.02 -6.01 -10.88
CA ALA A 238 -20.97 -6.39 -12.29
C ALA A 238 -20.95 -7.92 -12.52
N GLY A 239 -20.89 -8.74 -11.46
CA GLY A 239 -20.68 -10.18 -11.59
C GLY A 239 -19.35 -10.55 -12.27
N LYS A 240 -18.36 -9.66 -12.18
CA LYS A 240 -17.09 -9.75 -12.91
C LYS A 240 -15.99 -10.30 -11.99
N PRO A 241 -15.28 -11.37 -12.37
CA PRO A 241 -14.09 -11.81 -11.64
C PRO A 241 -12.98 -10.76 -11.74
N GLY A 242 -12.02 -10.77 -10.82
CA GLY A 242 -10.97 -9.76 -10.81
C GLY A 242 -9.76 -10.12 -9.96
N SER A 243 -8.75 -9.26 -9.97
CA SER A 243 -7.53 -9.43 -9.18
C SER A 243 -7.11 -8.16 -8.45
N LEU A 244 -6.90 -8.27 -7.14
CA LEU A 244 -6.32 -7.23 -6.31
C LEU A 244 -4.87 -7.60 -5.98
N VAL A 245 -3.95 -6.69 -6.28
CA VAL A 245 -2.53 -6.76 -5.96
C VAL A 245 -2.23 -5.66 -4.96
N LEU A 246 -2.04 -6.01 -3.68
CA LEU A 246 -1.78 -5.05 -2.62
C LEU A 246 -0.27 -4.95 -2.36
N VAL A 247 0.30 -3.74 -2.44
CA VAL A 247 1.72 -3.53 -2.14
C VAL A 247 1.91 -3.44 -0.63
N ALA A 248 2.29 -4.56 -0.04
CA ALA A 248 2.70 -4.67 1.35
C ALA A 248 4.18 -4.27 1.50
N SER A 249 4.98 -5.09 2.20
CA SER A 249 6.42 -4.92 2.36
C SER A 249 6.99 -6.12 3.13
N MET A 250 8.28 -6.45 2.95
CA MET A 250 8.97 -7.37 3.86
C MET A 250 8.84 -6.93 5.33
N SER A 251 8.69 -5.63 5.59
CA SER A 251 8.42 -5.04 6.91
C SER A 251 7.14 -5.55 7.58
N GLY A 252 6.23 -6.16 6.82
CA GLY A 252 5.07 -6.85 7.38
C GLY A 252 5.37 -8.26 7.90
N SER A 253 6.55 -8.80 7.59
CA SER A 253 7.00 -10.14 7.97
C SER A 253 8.21 -10.12 8.90
N VAL A 254 9.02 -9.05 8.86
CA VAL A 254 10.24 -8.91 9.66
C VAL A 254 10.33 -7.52 10.30
N VAL A 255 11.27 -7.37 11.23
CA VAL A 255 11.66 -6.05 11.77
C VAL A 255 12.91 -5.57 11.03
N ASN A 256 12.80 -4.46 10.33
CA ASN A 256 13.92 -3.84 9.63
C ASN A 256 15.00 -3.37 10.61
N TYR A 257 16.25 -3.42 10.15
CA TYR A 257 17.42 -2.90 10.84
C TYR A 257 18.25 -2.06 9.85
N PRO A 258 18.87 -0.94 10.28
CA PRO A 258 18.99 -0.45 11.66
C PRO A 258 17.87 0.47 12.16
N GLN A 259 16.98 0.93 11.26
CA GLN A 259 16.02 1.97 11.61
C GLN A 259 14.85 1.50 12.47
N GLU A 260 14.41 2.35 13.39
CA GLU A 260 13.14 2.18 14.08
C GLU A 260 11.98 2.68 13.20
N GLN A 261 10.99 1.80 12.99
CA GLN A 261 9.83 2.07 12.13
C GLN A 261 8.62 1.18 12.49
N SER A 262 8.37 0.99 13.78
CA SER A 262 7.37 0.03 14.29
C SER A 262 5.96 0.26 13.74
N CYS A 263 5.53 1.51 13.57
CA CYS A 263 4.23 1.85 12.98
C CYS A 263 4.13 1.38 11.51
N TYR A 264 5.18 1.60 10.71
CA TYR A 264 5.23 1.15 9.33
C TYR A 264 5.15 -0.38 9.25
N ASN A 265 5.94 -1.09 10.06
CA ASN A 265 5.93 -2.55 10.12
C ASN A 265 4.53 -3.07 10.49
N ALA A 266 3.90 -2.50 11.52
CA ALA A 266 2.54 -2.87 11.94
C ALA A 266 1.51 -2.62 10.82
N SER A 267 1.61 -1.49 10.11
CA SER A 267 0.71 -1.17 9.01
C SER A 267 0.80 -2.21 7.88
N LYS A 268 2.02 -2.60 7.49
CA LYS A 268 2.26 -3.54 6.39
C LYS A 268 1.93 -4.98 6.78
N ALA A 269 2.14 -5.38 8.03
CA ALA A 269 1.63 -6.65 8.57
C ALA A 269 0.09 -6.69 8.53
N GLY A 270 -0.55 -5.58 8.87
CA GLY A 270 -2.00 -5.39 8.73
C GLY A 270 -2.47 -5.59 7.29
N VAL A 271 -1.78 -5.02 6.30
CA VAL A 271 -2.11 -5.20 4.87
C VAL A 271 -2.00 -6.67 4.46
N VAL A 272 -0.95 -7.37 4.88
CA VAL A 272 -0.76 -8.81 4.56
C VAL A 272 -1.93 -9.64 5.10
N GLN A 273 -2.29 -9.45 6.37
CA GLN A 273 -3.38 -10.21 6.98
C GLN A 273 -4.75 -9.79 6.45
N PHE A 274 -4.94 -8.51 6.13
CA PHE A 274 -6.13 -8.00 5.46
C PHE A 274 -6.32 -8.67 4.11
N ALA A 275 -5.28 -8.71 3.26
CA ALA A 275 -5.32 -9.36 1.95
C ALA A 275 -5.76 -10.83 2.05
N LYS A 276 -5.20 -11.57 3.00
CA LYS A 276 -5.56 -12.97 3.25
C LYS A 276 -7.02 -13.14 3.68
N SER A 277 -7.54 -12.19 4.47
CA SER A 277 -8.93 -12.22 4.94
C SER A 277 -9.90 -11.99 3.78
N ILE A 278 -9.72 -10.90 3.02
CA ILE A 278 -10.62 -10.59 1.89
C ILE A 278 -10.45 -11.55 0.71
N ALA A 279 -9.28 -12.18 0.54
CA ALA A 279 -9.10 -13.30 -0.39
C ALA A 279 -10.06 -14.45 -0.08
N SER A 280 -10.16 -14.83 1.20
CA SER A 280 -11.07 -15.89 1.64
C SER A 280 -12.53 -15.50 1.48
N GLU A 281 -12.87 -14.25 1.80
CA GLU A 281 -14.25 -13.76 1.70
C GLU A 281 -14.73 -13.64 0.25
N TRP A 282 -13.84 -13.24 -0.67
CA TRP A 282 -14.21 -12.87 -2.03
C TRP A 282 -13.91 -13.93 -3.09
N ALA A 283 -13.26 -15.04 -2.72
CA ALA A 283 -13.03 -16.18 -3.62
C ALA A 283 -14.32 -16.68 -4.30
N LYS A 284 -15.44 -16.68 -3.57
CA LYS A 284 -16.76 -17.08 -4.11
C LYS A 284 -17.28 -16.18 -5.24
N PHE A 285 -16.73 -14.98 -5.39
CA PHE A 285 -17.05 -14.04 -6.47
C PHE A 285 -16.03 -14.10 -7.63
N GLY A 286 -15.08 -15.04 -7.59
CA GLY A 286 -14.00 -15.11 -8.57
C GLY A 286 -12.99 -13.95 -8.44
N ILE A 287 -12.94 -13.28 -7.28
CA ILE A 287 -12.00 -12.20 -7.01
C ILE A 287 -10.82 -12.76 -6.22
N ARG A 288 -9.61 -12.51 -6.73
CA ARG A 288 -8.35 -12.91 -6.09
C ARG A 288 -7.73 -11.71 -5.40
N VAL A 289 -7.07 -11.94 -4.27
CA VAL A 289 -6.35 -10.87 -3.56
C VAL A 289 -4.99 -11.40 -3.12
N ASN A 290 -3.91 -10.78 -3.58
CA ASN A 290 -2.54 -11.18 -3.22
C ASN A 290 -1.70 -9.96 -2.87
N CYS A 291 -0.63 -10.16 -2.12
CA CYS A 291 0.34 -9.14 -1.78
C CYS A 291 1.65 -9.30 -2.55
N ILE A 292 2.22 -8.16 -2.93
CA ILE A 292 3.65 -8.03 -3.22
C ILE A 292 4.29 -7.41 -1.98
N SER A 293 5.33 -8.04 -1.44
CA SER A 293 6.10 -7.56 -0.29
C SER A 293 7.54 -7.30 -0.69
N PRO A 294 7.87 -6.11 -1.20
CA PRO A 294 9.23 -5.76 -1.58
C PRO A 294 10.15 -5.63 -0.38
N GLY A 295 11.44 -5.88 -0.63
CA GLY A 295 12.53 -5.46 0.25
C GLY A 295 12.94 -4.01 0.05
N TYR A 296 14.23 -3.72 0.19
CA TYR A 296 14.76 -2.39 -0.07
C TYR A 296 14.90 -2.13 -1.57
N MET A 297 14.04 -1.26 -2.11
CA MET A 297 14.03 -0.88 -3.52
C MET A 297 14.74 0.45 -3.74
N ASP A 298 15.47 0.61 -4.84
CA ASP A 298 16.15 1.85 -5.21
C ASP A 298 15.18 2.89 -5.80
N THR A 299 14.32 3.42 -4.95
CA THR A 299 13.34 4.47 -5.30
C THR A 299 13.92 5.86 -5.09
N ALA A 300 13.26 6.89 -5.66
CA ALA A 300 13.58 8.29 -5.39
C ALA A 300 13.63 8.64 -3.89
N LEU A 301 12.76 8.03 -3.08
CA LEU A 301 12.74 8.21 -1.62
C LEU A 301 14.03 7.71 -0.95
N ASN A 302 14.64 6.68 -1.51
CA ASN A 302 15.88 6.12 -0.99
C ASN A 302 17.12 6.80 -1.58
N ARG A 303 17.05 7.45 -2.75
CA ARG A 303 18.17 8.15 -3.42
C ARG A 303 18.54 9.50 -2.77
N VAL A 304 18.59 9.56 -1.44
CA VAL A 304 19.01 10.74 -0.68
C VAL A 304 20.36 10.50 0.04
N PRO A 305 21.27 11.48 0.09
CA PRO A 305 22.59 11.31 0.71
C PRO A 305 22.55 10.87 2.17
N ALA A 306 21.51 11.28 2.90
CA ALA A 306 21.32 10.94 4.31
C ALA A 306 21.19 9.42 4.57
N LEU A 307 20.83 8.63 3.55
CA LEU A 307 20.62 7.19 3.68
C LEU A 307 21.82 6.34 3.24
N GLU A 308 22.93 6.93 2.76
CA GLU A 308 24.05 6.15 2.20
C GLU A 308 24.69 5.19 3.20
N ALA A 309 24.85 5.60 4.47
CA ALA A 309 25.34 4.71 5.52
C ALA A 309 24.37 3.55 5.80
N GLN A 310 23.08 3.85 5.80
CA GLN A 310 22.01 2.89 6.05
C GLN A 310 21.88 1.88 4.90
N LYS A 311 22.00 2.34 3.65
CA LYS A 311 22.03 1.48 2.45
C LYS A 311 23.15 0.46 2.48
N LYS A 312 24.33 0.81 3.01
CA LYS A 312 25.43 -0.16 3.17
C LYS A 312 25.03 -1.31 4.09
N ILE A 313 24.36 -0.98 5.21
CA ILE A 313 23.85 -1.99 6.14
C ILE A 313 22.77 -2.84 5.46
N TRP A 314 21.81 -2.21 4.79
CA TRP A 314 20.77 -2.90 4.05
C TRP A 314 21.35 -3.89 3.03
N ARG A 315 22.31 -3.44 2.20
CA ARG A 315 22.99 -4.31 1.22
C ARG A 315 23.70 -5.47 1.91
N SER A 316 24.47 -5.20 2.96
CA SER A 316 25.21 -6.24 3.69
C SER A 316 24.34 -7.31 4.36
N LEU A 317 23.06 -7.00 4.63
CA LEU A 317 22.09 -7.92 5.21
C LEU A 317 21.20 -8.59 4.16
N THR A 318 21.26 -8.15 2.90
CA THR A 318 20.55 -8.78 1.78
C THR A 318 21.48 -9.79 1.10
N PRO A 319 21.12 -11.08 0.98
CA PRO A 319 21.95 -12.09 0.31
C PRO A 319 22.39 -11.74 -1.12
N GLN A 320 21.57 -11.02 -1.89
CA GLN A 320 21.95 -10.51 -3.22
C GLN A 320 22.88 -9.27 -3.21
N ASP A 321 23.26 -8.77 -2.04
CA ASP A 321 24.20 -7.64 -1.81
C ASP A 321 23.88 -6.35 -2.60
N ARG A 322 22.59 -6.07 -2.76
CA ARG A 322 22.10 -4.89 -3.49
C ARG A 322 20.72 -4.46 -3.01
N LEU A 323 20.31 -3.25 -3.42
CA LEU A 323 18.91 -2.87 -3.42
C LEU A 323 18.26 -3.44 -4.70
N GLY A 324 16.96 -3.75 -4.62
CA GLY A 324 16.18 -4.11 -5.79
C GLY A 324 15.96 -2.89 -6.69
N ALA A 325 16.03 -3.07 -8.00
CA ALA A 325 15.57 -2.06 -8.95
C ALA A 325 14.03 -2.07 -9.00
N VAL A 326 13.44 -0.90 -9.20
CA VAL A 326 11.98 -0.70 -9.10
C VAL A 326 11.20 -1.53 -10.13
N ASP A 327 11.79 -1.76 -11.30
CA ASP A 327 11.26 -2.55 -12.40
C ASP A 327 11.27 -4.06 -12.13
N GLU A 328 12.04 -4.56 -11.16
CA GLU A 328 12.04 -5.97 -10.78
C GLU A 328 10.69 -6.40 -10.14
N LEU A 329 9.84 -5.46 -9.75
CA LEU A 329 8.47 -5.74 -9.28
C LEU A 329 7.47 -5.92 -10.43
N ASN A 330 7.79 -5.40 -11.62
CA ASN A 330 6.86 -5.26 -12.75
C ASN A 330 6.30 -6.62 -13.20
N GLY A 331 7.18 -7.60 -13.40
CA GLY A 331 6.78 -8.94 -13.84
C GLY A 331 5.84 -9.63 -12.84
N LEU A 332 6.11 -9.48 -11.54
CA LEU A 332 5.25 -10.03 -10.49
C LEU A 332 3.89 -9.32 -10.44
N CYS A 333 3.86 -8.00 -10.59
CA CYS A 333 2.62 -7.24 -10.69
C CYS A 333 1.74 -7.73 -11.84
N VAL A 334 2.31 -7.82 -13.05
CA VAL A 334 1.60 -8.32 -14.23
C VAL A 334 1.13 -9.76 -14.01
N PHE A 335 1.97 -10.64 -13.46
CA PHE A 335 1.60 -12.02 -13.15
C PHE A 335 0.43 -12.13 -12.17
N LEU A 336 0.42 -11.35 -11.09
CA LEU A 336 -0.67 -11.37 -10.11
C LEU A 336 -1.97 -10.76 -10.66
N ALA A 337 -1.87 -9.77 -11.55
CA ALA A 337 -3.02 -9.17 -12.23
C ALA A 337 -3.57 -10.03 -13.42
N SER A 338 -2.75 -10.94 -13.96
CA SER A 338 -3.10 -11.77 -15.12
C SER A 338 -3.78 -13.09 -14.76
N ASP A 339 -4.12 -13.87 -15.78
CA ASP A 339 -4.82 -15.16 -15.61
C ASP A 339 -3.84 -16.30 -15.27
N SER A 340 -2.53 -16.06 -15.40
CA SER A 340 -1.49 -17.00 -14.97
C SER A 340 -1.45 -17.23 -13.46
N SER A 341 -2.07 -16.36 -12.67
CA SER A 341 -2.22 -16.53 -11.22
C SER A 341 -3.67 -16.87 -10.81
N SER A 342 -4.46 -17.43 -11.72
CA SER A 342 -5.89 -17.74 -11.51
C SER A 342 -6.20 -18.65 -10.31
N PHE A 343 -5.24 -19.46 -9.87
CA PHE A 343 -5.37 -20.29 -8.65
C PHE A 343 -4.63 -19.74 -7.42
N MET A 344 -4.08 -18.53 -7.50
CA MET A 344 -3.41 -17.86 -6.39
C MET A 344 -4.31 -16.78 -5.79
N THR A 345 -4.65 -16.95 -4.52
CA THR A 345 -5.34 -15.94 -3.70
C THR A 345 -4.91 -16.08 -2.23
N GLY A 346 -4.80 -14.96 -1.52
CA GLY A 346 -4.34 -14.88 -0.14
C GLY A 346 -2.82 -15.02 0.04
N ALA A 347 -2.04 -15.02 -1.05
CA ALA A 347 -0.59 -15.15 -0.98
C ALA A 347 0.10 -13.83 -0.64
N ASN A 348 1.17 -13.91 0.18
CA ASN A 348 2.12 -12.82 0.37
C ASN A 348 3.43 -13.19 -0.32
N VAL A 349 3.75 -12.52 -1.43
CA VAL A 349 4.93 -12.83 -2.23
C VAL A 349 6.05 -11.87 -1.86
N LEU A 350 7.07 -12.38 -1.17
CA LEU A 350 8.28 -11.64 -0.82
C LEU A 350 9.21 -11.51 -2.04
N ILE A 351 9.72 -10.31 -2.26
CA ILE A 351 10.70 -9.98 -3.31
C ILE A 351 11.74 -9.01 -2.74
N ASP A 352 12.67 -9.55 -1.96
CA ASP A 352 13.53 -8.77 -1.06
C ASP A 352 15.02 -9.12 -1.18
N GLY A 353 15.43 -9.76 -2.27
CA GLY A 353 16.82 -10.19 -2.47
C GLY A 353 17.28 -11.26 -1.47
N GLY A 354 16.34 -11.93 -0.79
CA GLY A 354 16.60 -12.96 0.21
C GLY A 354 16.73 -12.41 1.64
N TYR A 355 16.43 -11.13 1.88
CA TYR A 355 16.59 -10.50 3.19
C TYR A 355 15.86 -11.27 4.31
N SER A 356 14.65 -11.75 4.05
CA SER A 356 13.85 -12.50 5.02
C SER A 356 14.20 -14.00 5.12
N CYS A 357 15.28 -14.48 4.49
CA CYS A 357 15.68 -15.88 4.59
C CYS A 357 16.37 -16.22 5.92
N TYR A 358 16.78 -15.21 6.69
CA TYR A 358 17.49 -15.35 7.97
C TYR A 358 16.58 -15.22 9.19
#